data_AF-A0A1Y5SR93-F1
#
_entry.id   AF-A0A1Y5SR93-F1
#
_cell.length_a   1.000
_cell.length_b   1.000
_cell.length_c   1.000
_cell.angle_alpha   90.00
_cell.angle_beta   90.00
_cell.angle_gamma   90.00
#
_symmetry.space_group_name_H-M   'P 1'
#
loop_
_entity.id
_entity.type
_entity.pdbx_description
1 polymer ?
#
loop_
_entity_poly.entity_id
_entity_poly.type
_entity_poly.pdbx_seq_one_letter_code
_entity_poly.pdbx_strand_id
1 'polypeptide(L)'
;MLANLSLRLRIFLFFCLIAVGGVTVVLVSLYLGLQRSVDAGAAGGFTFAAILASFGLLALSAGIWLLFDENVAKPIEKVAALMRVRAHSDAETDIDPELARYLGDLAPAAAGLADRAGNAAQDLAANLADHTAQLAAERDQLTALLTDIPVAMTVLSADLNIVLYDGQSADLLARIAPPRLNAPLTDYFEPEALDQARAQVNRTGLPVGCVLTSRHGGLSCPALMRPLDGAPGYLLSFEASEPQLSTEQPRPLVYDFNLLETAGQARTEDTPLSELTFAVFDTETTGLLPHKDDIVQIGALRMVRGKIVEGETFDTLVDPKRPIPATSSEVHGITDAMVAGAPDVIKAARGFHGFASGAVLVAHNAPFDLAFLRRQAEACEVAWDHPVLDTVLLSAVLFGASETHTLDAICDRLGIVIEDRDRHTALGDARATAQVLACMIPMLEARGVRTFGEVVTETKKHGRLLQDLN
;
A
#
# COMPACT_ATOMS: atom_id res chain seq x y z
N MET A 1 -30.13 41.65 17.43
CA MET A 1 -29.82 42.77 16.51
C MET A 1 -28.38 42.75 15.97
N LEU A 2 -27.36 42.35 16.74
CA LEU A 2 -25.96 42.30 16.27
C LEU A 2 -25.61 41.10 15.35
N ALA A 3 -26.43 40.03 15.34
CA ALA A 3 -26.13 38.78 14.64
C ALA A 3 -26.24 38.85 13.10
N ASN A 4 -26.88 39.89 12.54
CA ASN A 4 -27.05 40.04 11.08
C ASN A 4 -26.05 41.04 10.46
N LEU A 5 -25.09 41.54 11.23
CA LEU A 5 -24.08 42.47 10.74
C LEU A 5 -22.99 41.72 9.97
N SER A 6 -22.60 42.22 8.80
CA SER A 6 -21.50 41.67 8.01
C SER A 6 -20.19 41.69 8.79
N LEU A 7 -19.30 40.73 8.52
CA LEU A 7 -17.98 40.62 9.18
C LEU A 7 -17.21 41.95 9.09
N ARG A 8 -17.26 42.61 7.93
CA ARG A 8 -16.63 43.92 7.70
C ARG A 8 -17.16 45.01 8.63
N LEU A 9 -18.47 45.04 8.86
CA LEU A 9 -19.10 46.02 9.75
C LEU A 9 -18.77 45.75 11.22
N ARG A 10 -18.66 44.48 11.62
CA ARG A 10 -18.24 44.10 12.98
C ARG A 10 -16.78 44.50 13.24
N ILE A 11 -15.88 44.21 12.30
CA ILE A 11 -14.47 44.65 12.36
C ILE A 11 -14.41 46.17 12.46
N PHE A 12 -15.20 46.90 11.68
CA PHE A 12 -15.29 48.35 11.76
C PHE A 12 -15.75 48.85 13.15
N LEU A 13 -16.75 48.21 13.76
CA LEU A 13 -17.21 48.56 15.11
C LEU A 13 -16.12 48.36 16.18
N PHE A 14 -15.25 47.36 16.04
CA PHE A 14 -14.08 47.21 16.90
C PHE A 14 -13.11 48.38 16.77
N PHE A 15 -12.82 48.83 15.55
CA PHE A 15 -11.97 50.02 15.34
C PHE A 15 -12.62 51.29 15.92
N CYS A 16 -13.94 51.46 15.79
CA CYS A 16 -14.66 52.54 16.45
C CYS A 16 -14.54 52.47 17.98
N LEU A 17 -14.64 51.27 18.56
CA LEU A 17 -14.52 51.05 20.00
C LEU A 17 -13.10 51.39 20.51
N ILE A 18 -12.05 50.99 19.78
CA ILE A 18 -10.66 51.36 20.09
C ILE A 18 -10.50 52.88 20.07
N ALA A 19 -11.00 53.53 19.01
CA ALA A 19 -10.84 54.97 18.83
C ALA A 19 -11.56 55.76 19.93
N VAL A 20 -12.84 55.46 20.20
CA VAL A 20 -13.64 56.17 21.21
C VAL A 20 -13.14 55.85 22.62
N GLY A 21 -12.84 54.59 22.91
CA GLY A 21 -12.30 54.16 24.20
C GLY A 21 -10.94 54.81 24.48
N GLY A 22 -10.05 54.85 23.49
CA GLY A 22 -8.73 55.45 23.63
C GLY A 22 -8.79 56.95 23.91
N VAL A 23 -9.63 57.69 23.17
CA VAL A 23 -9.87 59.12 23.43
C VAL A 23 -10.41 59.33 24.85
N THR A 24 -11.35 58.49 25.28
CA THR A 24 -11.94 58.58 26.63
C THR A 24 -10.91 58.33 27.72
N VAL A 25 -10.07 57.30 27.59
CA VAL A 25 -8.99 56.99 28.54
C VAL A 25 -8.02 58.17 28.65
N VAL A 26 -7.63 58.78 27.54
CA VAL A 26 -6.70 59.92 27.52
C VAL A 26 -7.33 61.15 28.18
N LEU A 27 -8.58 61.49 27.84
CA LEU A 27 -9.29 62.63 28.43
C LEU A 27 -9.49 62.47 29.94
N VAL A 28 -9.89 61.29 30.41
CA VAL A 28 -10.05 60.99 31.83
C VAL A 28 -8.70 61.07 32.55
N SER A 29 -7.64 60.52 31.96
CA SER A 29 -6.30 60.57 32.55
C SER A 29 -5.76 61.99 32.66
N LEU A 30 -5.99 62.83 31.65
CA LEU A 30 -5.61 64.24 31.68
C LEU A 30 -6.42 65.03 32.71
N TYR A 31 -7.73 64.78 32.83
CA TYR A 31 -8.58 65.41 33.82
C TYR A 31 -8.13 65.10 35.26
N LEU A 32 -7.88 63.82 35.56
CA LEU A 32 -7.39 63.37 36.85
C LEU A 32 -5.96 63.87 37.13
N GLY A 33 -5.10 63.92 36.11
CA GLY A 33 -3.77 64.51 36.20
C GLY A 33 -3.79 66.01 36.51
N LEU A 34 -4.71 66.76 35.91
CA LEU A 34 -4.89 68.18 36.18
C LEU A 34 -5.32 68.42 37.63
N GLN A 35 -6.28 67.63 38.14
CA GLN A 35 -6.67 67.70 39.56
C GLN A 35 -5.48 67.44 40.48
N ARG A 36 -4.67 66.42 40.18
CA ARG A 36 -3.49 66.05 40.96
C ARG A 36 -2.34 67.06 40.84
N SER A 37 -2.31 67.85 39.77
CA SER A 37 -1.29 68.90 39.56
C SER A 37 -1.41 70.05 40.57
N VAL A 38 -2.60 70.26 41.13
CA VAL A 38 -2.86 71.28 42.16
C VAL A 38 -2.11 70.94 43.46
N ASP A 39 -2.03 69.65 43.82
CA ASP A 39 -1.43 69.21 45.08
C ASP A 39 0.05 68.78 44.94
N ALA A 40 0.43 68.17 43.81
CA ALA A 40 1.75 67.58 43.59
C ALA A 40 2.64 68.36 42.59
N GLY A 41 2.16 69.53 42.12
CA GLY A 41 2.80 70.33 41.08
C GLY A 41 2.58 69.79 39.67
N ALA A 42 2.82 70.64 38.67
CA ALA A 42 2.54 70.34 37.26
C ALA A 42 3.23 69.06 36.77
N ALA A 43 4.51 68.86 37.09
CA ALA A 43 5.27 67.68 36.68
C ALA A 43 4.68 66.38 37.28
N GLY A 44 4.23 66.41 38.54
CA GLY A 44 3.57 65.29 39.20
C GLY A 44 2.20 64.94 38.59
N GLY A 45 1.42 65.96 38.20
CA GLY A 45 0.14 65.76 37.52
C GLY A 45 0.29 65.15 36.12
N PHE A 46 1.24 65.64 35.32
CA PHE A 46 1.49 65.10 33.97
C PHE A 46 2.08 63.70 33.99
N THR A 47 3.02 63.40 34.90
CA THR A 47 3.58 62.04 35.03
C THR A 47 2.50 61.04 35.45
N PHE A 48 1.61 61.43 36.38
CA PHE A 48 0.47 60.60 36.77
C PHE A 48 -0.51 60.35 35.61
N ALA A 49 -0.88 61.38 34.85
CA ALA A 49 -1.73 61.24 33.67
C ALA A 49 -1.11 60.31 32.62
N ALA A 50 0.19 60.43 32.37
CA ALA A 50 0.88 59.61 31.38
C ALA A 50 0.90 58.13 31.78
N ILE A 51 1.17 57.83 33.06
CA ILE A 51 1.13 56.46 33.59
C ILE A 51 -0.29 55.90 33.48
N LEU A 52 -1.29 56.66 33.94
CA LEU A 52 -2.68 56.21 33.94
C LEU A 52 -3.21 55.98 32.51
N ALA A 53 -2.89 56.87 31.58
CA ALA A 53 -3.27 56.71 30.17
C ALA A 53 -2.59 55.48 29.55
N SER A 54 -1.32 55.24 29.86
CA SER A 54 -0.56 54.09 29.34
C SER A 54 -1.18 52.76 29.80
N PHE A 55 -1.46 52.63 31.11
CA PHE A 55 -2.11 51.44 31.65
C PHE A 55 -3.55 51.28 31.13
N GLY A 56 -4.30 52.38 31.04
CA GLY A 56 -5.67 52.35 30.52
C GLY A 56 -5.75 51.93 29.04
N LEU A 57 -4.82 52.42 28.19
CA LEU A 57 -4.75 52.04 26.78
C LEU A 57 -4.33 50.59 26.60
N LEU A 58 -3.41 50.08 27.42
CA LEU A 58 -3.02 48.67 27.43
C LEU A 58 -4.20 47.77 27.83
N ALA A 59 -4.91 48.11 28.90
CA ALA A 59 -6.09 47.37 29.35
C ALA A 59 -7.21 47.35 28.30
N LEU A 60 -7.47 48.50 27.66
CA LEU A 60 -8.44 48.62 26.58
C LEU A 60 -8.05 47.75 25.37
N SER A 61 -6.78 47.79 24.97
CA SER A 61 -6.28 47.02 23.83
C SER A 61 -6.37 45.51 24.10
N ALA A 62 -6.01 45.06 25.30
CA ALA A 62 -6.14 43.67 25.71
C ALA A 62 -7.61 43.20 25.77
N GLY A 63 -8.51 44.04 26.30
CA GLY A 63 -9.94 43.73 26.34
C GLY A 63 -10.57 43.63 24.95
N ILE A 64 -10.21 44.55 24.04
CA ILE A 64 -10.70 44.51 22.66
C ILE A 64 -10.10 43.34 21.89
N TRP A 65 -8.82 43.01 22.12
CA TRP A 65 -8.19 41.82 21.56
C TRP A 65 -8.92 40.54 21.98
N LEU A 66 -9.23 40.36 23.26
CA LEU A 66 -10.00 39.21 23.75
C LEU A 66 -11.38 39.13 23.08
N LEU A 67 -12.06 40.27 22.93
CA LEU A 67 -13.37 40.30 22.30
C LEU A 67 -13.29 39.97 20.80
N PHE A 68 -12.22 40.39 20.11
CA PHE A 68 -11.95 40.03 18.72
C PHE A 68 -11.60 38.55 18.56
N ASP A 69 -10.76 38.02 19.44
CA ASP A 69 -10.32 36.62 19.42
C ASP A 69 -11.50 35.65 19.60
N GLU A 70 -12.37 35.90 20.58
CA GLU A 70 -13.56 35.09 20.85
C GLU A 70 -14.61 35.18 19.73
N ASN A 71 -14.86 36.37 19.19
CA ASN A 71 -15.98 36.59 18.25
C ASN A 71 -15.58 36.48 16.77
N VAL A 72 -14.28 36.44 16.44
CA VAL A 72 -13.80 36.44 15.05
C VAL A 72 -12.74 35.36 14.81
N ALA A 73 -11.64 35.34 15.57
CA ALA A 73 -10.51 34.46 15.28
C ALA A 73 -10.84 32.97 15.52
N LYS A 74 -11.31 32.62 16.73
CA LYS A 74 -11.66 31.22 17.08
C LYS A 74 -12.75 30.62 16.18
N PRO A 75 -13.85 31.34 15.82
CA PRO A 75 -14.84 30.83 14.87
C PRO A 75 -14.27 30.54 13.48
N ILE A 76 -13.37 31.39 12.95
CA ILE A 76 -12.72 31.18 11.65
C ILE A 76 -11.83 29.94 11.67
N GLU A 77 -11.02 29.76 12.72
CA GLU A 77 -10.15 28.59 12.86
C GLU A 77 -10.95 27.28 12.97
N LYS A 78 -12.06 27.28 13.71
CA LYS A 78 -12.95 26.12 13.84
C LYS A 78 -13.58 25.71 12.52
N VAL A 79 -14.04 26.67 11.71
CA VAL A 79 -14.60 26.36 10.38
C VAL A 79 -13.52 25.90 9.40
N ALA A 80 -12.32 26.50 9.44
CA ALA A 80 -11.20 26.01 8.65
C ALA A 80 -10.79 24.56 9.02
N ALA A 81 -10.84 24.21 10.31
CA ALA A 81 -10.61 22.85 10.78
C ALA A 81 -11.72 21.88 10.29
N LEU A 82 -12.99 22.27 10.39
CA LEU A 82 -14.11 21.47 9.91
C LEU A 82 -14.08 21.24 8.39
N MET A 83 -13.72 22.26 7.60
CA MET A 83 -13.54 22.10 6.15
C MET A 83 -12.42 21.12 5.80
N ARG A 84 -11.32 21.09 6.58
CA ARG A 84 -10.24 20.10 6.37
C ARG A 84 -10.69 18.68 6.70
N VAL A 85 -11.46 18.50 7.77
CA VAL A 85 -12.00 17.19 8.16
C VAL A 85 -12.96 16.66 7.10
N ARG A 86 -13.86 17.50 6.59
CA ARG A 86 -14.82 17.10 5.55
C ARG A 86 -14.19 16.85 4.17
N ALA A 87 -13.05 17.45 3.87
CA ALA A 87 -12.30 17.16 2.64
C ALA A 87 -11.60 15.78 2.66
N HIS A 88 -11.47 15.14 3.82
CA HIS A 88 -10.73 13.89 3.99
C HIS A 88 -11.55 12.78 4.69
N SER A 89 -12.82 13.02 4.99
CA SER A 89 -13.71 12.02 5.61
C SER A 89 -15.12 12.11 5.04
N ASP A 90 -15.73 10.96 4.74
CA ASP A 90 -17.10 10.78 4.25
C ASP A 90 -18.20 11.12 5.29
N ALA A 91 -17.84 11.74 6.41
CA ALA A 91 -18.78 11.99 7.50
C ALA A 91 -19.73 13.17 7.18
N GLU A 92 -21.03 12.87 7.08
CA GLU A 92 -22.16 13.82 7.08
C GLU A 92 -22.26 14.55 8.44
N THR A 93 -21.27 15.35 8.80
CA THR A 93 -21.38 16.25 9.94
C THR A 93 -21.91 17.59 9.46
N ASP A 94 -23.19 17.85 9.76
CA ASP A 94 -23.86 19.10 9.45
C ASP A 94 -23.19 20.26 10.19
N ILE A 95 -23.05 21.42 9.55
CA ILE A 95 -22.41 22.58 10.16
C ILE A 95 -23.36 23.10 11.23
N ASP A 96 -22.96 23.01 12.50
CA ASP A 96 -23.76 23.50 13.62
C ASP A 96 -24.24 24.96 13.34
N PRO A 97 -25.56 25.19 13.26
CA PRO A 97 -26.11 26.50 12.92
C PRO A 97 -25.76 27.59 13.93
N GLU A 98 -25.35 27.26 15.15
CA GLU A 98 -24.82 28.24 16.10
C GLU A 98 -23.41 28.75 15.76
N LEU A 99 -22.57 27.90 15.15
CA LEU A 99 -21.21 28.27 14.70
C LEU A 99 -21.26 29.15 13.43
N ALA A 100 -22.23 28.91 12.55
CA ALA A 100 -22.44 29.69 11.32
C ALA A 100 -22.92 31.13 11.58
N ARG A 101 -23.47 31.43 12.77
CA ARG A 101 -24.01 32.74 13.16
C ARG A 101 -22.98 33.89 13.09
N TYR A 102 -21.69 33.58 13.16
CA TYR A 102 -20.61 34.58 13.18
C TYR A 102 -19.92 34.81 11.83
N LEU A 103 -20.22 34.00 10.80
CA LEU A 103 -19.49 34.00 9.52
C LEU A 103 -20.28 34.57 8.34
N GLY A 104 -21.56 34.90 8.51
CA GLY A 104 -22.39 35.48 7.45
C GLY A 104 -22.51 34.55 6.23
N ASP A 105 -22.39 35.09 5.01
CA ASP A 105 -22.57 34.36 3.74
C ASP A 105 -21.46 33.32 3.46
N LEU A 106 -20.38 33.31 4.25
CA LEU A 106 -19.25 32.42 4.05
C LEU A 106 -19.58 30.96 4.38
N ALA A 107 -20.43 30.74 5.39
CA ALA A 107 -20.88 29.41 5.79
C ALA A 107 -21.76 28.71 4.74
N PRO A 108 -22.83 29.33 4.19
CA PRO A 108 -23.64 28.71 3.14
C PRO A 108 -22.86 28.52 1.82
N ALA A 109 -21.91 29.40 1.49
CA ALA A 109 -21.06 29.23 0.32
C ALA A 109 -20.06 28.06 0.47
N ALA A 110 -19.48 27.89 1.66
CA ALA A 110 -18.61 26.77 1.98
C ALA A 110 -19.37 25.42 1.99
N ALA A 111 -20.59 25.39 2.53
CA ALA A 111 -21.46 24.22 2.51
C ALA A 111 -21.81 23.80 1.07
N GLY A 112 -22.22 24.75 0.22
CA GLY A 112 -22.57 24.44 -1.18
C GLY A 112 -21.40 23.97 -2.05
N LEU A 113 -20.17 24.41 -1.76
CA LEU A 113 -18.97 23.90 -2.42
C LEU A 113 -18.60 22.49 -1.93
N ALA A 114 -18.73 22.23 -0.63
CA ALA A 114 -18.48 20.91 -0.07
C ALA A 114 -19.47 19.86 -0.60
N ASP A 115 -20.76 20.20 -0.69
CA ASP A 115 -21.79 19.29 -1.23
C ASP A 115 -21.54 18.96 -2.71
N ARG A 116 -21.13 19.95 -3.53
CA ARG A 116 -20.79 19.71 -4.94
C ARG A 116 -19.55 18.83 -5.10
N ALA A 117 -18.54 19.02 -4.26
CA ALA A 117 -17.33 18.21 -4.28
C ALA A 117 -17.60 16.77 -3.83
N GLY A 118 -18.42 16.58 -2.79
CA GLY A 118 -18.85 15.26 -2.33
C GLY A 118 -19.66 14.51 -3.38
N ASN A 119 -20.67 15.16 -3.97
CA ASN A 119 -21.48 14.53 -5.03
C ASN A 119 -20.64 14.17 -6.26
N ALA A 120 -19.72 15.04 -6.70
CA ALA A 120 -18.83 14.73 -7.82
C ALA A 120 -17.87 13.57 -7.53
N ALA A 121 -17.39 13.44 -6.29
CA ALA A 121 -16.54 12.33 -5.87
C ALA A 121 -17.32 11.01 -5.85
N GLN A 122 -18.56 11.01 -5.33
CA GLN A 122 -19.44 9.85 -5.33
C GLN A 122 -19.84 9.42 -6.75
N ASP A 123 -20.19 10.36 -7.62
CA ASP A 123 -20.51 10.08 -9.03
C ASP A 123 -19.31 9.49 -9.77
N LEU A 124 -18.09 9.98 -9.51
CA LEU A 124 -16.87 9.43 -10.11
C LEU A 124 -16.59 8.01 -9.59
N ALA A 125 -16.74 7.79 -8.28
CA ALA A 125 -16.53 6.47 -7.67
C ALA A 125 -17.54 5.43 -8.21
N ALA A 126 -18.81 5.81 -8.35
CA ALA A 126 -19.84 4.95 -8.93
C ALA A 126 -19.55 4.63 -10.40
N ASN A 127 -19.22 5.64 -11.22
CA ASN A 127 -18.85 5.42 -12.62
C ASN A 127 -17.61 4.53 -12.78
N LEU A 128 -16.60 4.70 -11.92
CA LEU A 128 -15.41 3.85 -11.90
C LEU A 128 -15.78 2.41 -11.52
N ALA A 129 -16.60 2.21 -10.49
CA ALA A 129 -17.05 0.87 -10.08
C ALA A 129 -17.78 0.14 -11.23
N ASP A 130 -18.70 0.83 -11.91
CA ASP A 130 -19.44 0.27 -13.04
C ASP A 130 -18.51 -0.10 -14.22
N HIS A 131 -17.58 0.79 -14.60
CA HIS A 131 -16.62 0.49 -15.67
C HIS A 131 -15.68 -0.65 -15.30
N THR A 132 -15.25 -0.72 -14.04
CA THR A 132 -14.35 -1.80 -13.56
C THR A 132 -15.08 -3.13 -13.57
N ALA A 133 -16.35 -3.17 -13.16
CA ALA A 133 -17.19 -4.36 -13.20
C ALA A 133 -17.45 -4.83 -14.65
N GLN A 134 -17.67 -3.89 -15.57
CA GLN A 134 -17.88 -4.20 -16.98
C GLN A 134 -16.62 -4.74 -17.65
N LEU A 135 -15.44 -4.14 -17.38
CA LEU A 135 -14.15 -4.65 -17.83
C LEU A 135 -13.83 -6.03 -17.23
N ALA A 136 -14.17 -6.26 -15.96
CA ALA A 136 -14.00 -7.57 -15.32
C ALA A 136 -14.90 -8.63 -15.99
N ALA A 137 -16.16 -8.30 -16.29
CA ALA A 137 -17.08 -9.20 -16.98
C ALA A 137 -16.63 -9.50 -18.43
N GLU A 138 -16.13 -8.48 -19.15
CA GLU A 138 -15.58 -8.65 -20.50
C GLU A 138 -14.29 -9.48 -20.47
N ARG A 139 -13.42 -9.27 -19.47
CA ARG A 139 -12.25 -10.12 -19.20
C ARG A 139 -12.67 -11.57 -18.93
N ASP A 140 -13.67 -11.80 -18.09
CA ASP A 140 -14.15 -13.15 -17.76
C ASP A 140 -14.74 -13.84 -19.00
N GLN A 141 -15.44 -13.09 -19.85
CA GLN A 141 -15.95 -13.57 -21.13
C GLN A 141 -14.83 -13.89 -22.12
N LEU A 142 -13.81 -13.04 -22.26
CA LEU A 142 -12.64 -13.31 -23.08
C LEU A 142 -11.86 -14.53 -22.55
N THR A 143 -11.74 -14.65 -21.24
CA THR A 143 -11.10 -15.81 -20.58
C THR A 143 -11.87 -17.10 -20.90
N ALA A 144 -13.20 -17.09 -20.81
CA ALA A 144 -14.04 -18.22 -21.18
C ALA A 144 -13.89 -18.60 -22.66
N LEU A 145 -13.84 -17.61 -23.58
CA LEU A 145 -13.65 -17.86 -25.01
C LEU A 145 -12.24 -18.39 -25.35
N LEU A 146 -11.21 -17.94 -24.64
CA LEU A 146 -9.83 -18.42 -24.80
C LEU A 146 -9.65 -19.84 -24.23
N THR A 147 -10.43 -20.22 -23.23
CA THR A 147 -10.39 -21.56 -22.61
C THR A 147 -10.83 -22.68 -23.57
N ASP A 148 -11.65 -22.37 -24.59
CA ASP A 148 -12.14 -23.32 -25.61
C ASP A 148 -11.15 -23.59 -26.75
N ILE A 149 -9.97 -22.94 -26.77
CA ILE A 149 -8.91 -23.23 -27.74
C ILE A 149 -7.96 -24.27 -27.12
N PRO A 150 -7.71 -25.45 -27.73
CA PRO A 150 -6.91 -26.54 -27.15
C PRO A 150 -5.39 -26.29 -27.22
N VAL A 151 -4.97 -25.04 -27.16
CA VAL A 151 -3.59 -24.60 -27.34
C VAL A 151 -3.25 -23.74 -26.14
N ALA A 152 -2.24 -24.14 -25.37
CA ALA A 152 -1.73 -23.31 -24.29
C ALA A 152 -1.08 -22.05 -24.86
N MET A 153 -1.51 -20.88 -24.40
CA MET A 153 -1.05 -19.59 -24.90
C MET A 153 -0.24 -18.84 -23.85
N THR A 154 0.91 -18.33 -24.26
CA THR A 154 1.76 -17.42 -23.47
C THR A 154 2.15 -16.21 -24.29
N VAL A 155 2.01 -15.01 -23.73
CA VAL A 155 2.57 -13.79 -24.32
C VAL A 155 3.89 -13.48 -23.63
N LEU A 156 4.89 -13.11 -24.42
CA LEU A 156 6.24 -12.82 -23.99
C LEU A 156 6.65 -11.39 -24.36
N SER A 157 7.45 -10.76 -23.51
CA SER A 157 8.14 -9.50 -23.84
C SER A 157 9.26 -9.73 -24.85
N ALA A 158 9.89 -8.66 -25.34
CA ALA A 158 11.06 -8.74 -26.22
C ALA A 158 12.24 -9.53 -25.60
N ASP A 159 12.34 -9.50 -24.28
CA ASP A 159 13.35 -10.20 -23.47
C ASP A 159 12.92 -11.63 -23.06
N LEU A 160 11.79 -12.12 -23.60
CA LEU A 160 11.22 -13.45 -23.31
C LEU A 160 10.71 -13.62 -21.87
N ASN A 161 10.34 -12.53 -21.19
CA ASN A 161 9.63 -12.61 -19.91
C ASN A 161 8.15 -12.86 -20.14
N ILE A 162 7.53 -13.64 -19.27
CA ILE A 162 6.11 -13.97 -19.32
C ILE A 162 5.27 -12.72 -18.97
N VAL A 163 4.47 -12.27 -19.93
CA VAL A 163 3.56 -11.12 -19.83
C VAL A 163 2.12 -11.56 -19.61
N LEU A 164 1.77 -12.73 -20.14
CA LEU A 164 0.46 -13.35 -19.98
C LEU A 164 0.58 -14.85 -20.14
N TYR A 165 -0.22 -15.61 -19.40
CA TYR A 165 -0.44 -17.03 -19.64
C TYR A 165 -1.89 -17.39 -19.32
N ASP A 166 -2.46 -18.31 -20.11
CA ASP A 166 -3.78 -18.88 -19.84
C ASP A 166 -3.70 -20.09 -18.90
N GLY A 167 -4.85 -20.67 -18.56
CA GLY A 167 -4.92 -21.83 -17.67
C GLY A 167 -4.16 -23.05 -18.21
N GLN A 168 -4.23 -23.33 -19.51
CA GLN A 168 -3.53 -24.48 -20.12
C GLN A 168 -2.00 -24.29 -20.10
N SER A 169 -1.54 -23.06 -20.30
CA SER A 169 -0.14 -22.68 -20.17
C SER A 169 0.32 -22.75 -18.72
N ALA A 170 -0.50 -22.32 -17.77
CA ALA A 170 -0.22 -22.48 -16.34
C ALA A 170 0.01 -23.96 -16.00
N ASP A 171 -0.81 -24.87 -16.52
CA ASP A 171 -0.69 -26.32 -16.30
C ASP A 171 0.60 -26.87 -16.89
N LEU A 172 0.95 -26.46 -18.10
CA LEU A 172 2.18 -26.86 -18.76
C LEU A 172 3.41 -26.39 -17.97
N LEU A 173 3.43 -25.12 -17.58
CA LEU A 173 4.52 -24.52 -16.81
C LEU A 173 4.65 -25.19 -15.43
N ALA A 174 3.53 -25.42 -14.73
CA ALA A 174 3.48 -26.05 -13.41
C ALA A 174 4.08 -27.47 -13.37
N ARG A 175 4.16 -28.18 -14.51
CA ARG A 175 4.87 -29.47 -14.61
C ARG A 175 6.40 -29.33 -14.50
N ILE A 176 6.92 -28.13 -14.72
CA ILE A 176 8.34 -27.80 -14.67
C ILE A 176 8.64 -27.03 -13.38
N ALA A 177 7.95 -25.91 -13.17
CA ALA A 177 8.09 -25.01 -12.02
C ALA A 177 6.81 -24.18 -11.83
N PRO A 178 6.55 -23.60 -10.64
CA PRO A 178 5.38 -22.75 -10.44
C PRO A 178 5.31 -21.64 -11.51
N PRO A 179 4.16 -21.42 -12.19
CA PRO A 179 4.02 -20.36 -13.18
C PRO A 179 4.14 -18.98 -12.51
N ARG A 180 4.85 -18.07 -13.17
CA ARG A 180 5.20 -16.76 -12.63
C ARG A 180 5.16 -15.70 -13.73
N LEU A 181 4.37 -14.67 -13.50
CA LEU A 181 4.33 -13.46 -14.28
C LEU A 181 5.65 -12.71 -14.09
N ASN A 182 6.12 -12.06 -15.15
CA ASN A 182 7.42 -11.40 -15.24
C ASN A 182 8.63 -12.33 -15.05
N ALA A 183 8.46 -13.66 -15.04
CA ALA A 183 9.58 -14.59 -15.05
C ALA A 183 10.12 -14.79 -16.47
N PRO A 184 11.44 -14.95 -16.65
CA PRO A 184 12.00 -15.29 -17.95
C PRO A 184 11.58 -16.71 -18.34
N LEU A 185 11.19 -16.91 -19.59
CA LEU A 185 10.77 -18.24 -20.06
C LEU A 185 11.92 -19.27 -20.00
N THR A 186 13.17 -18.81 -19.95
CA THR A 186 14.37 -19.62 -19.74
C THR A 186 14.46 -20.25 -18.34
N ASP A 187 13.62 -19.82 -17.39
CA ASP A 187 13.47 -20.53 -16.11
C ASP A 187 12.81 -21.91 -16.28
N TYR A 188 12.01 -22.08 -17.34
CA TYR A 188 11.23 -23.29 -17.60
C TYR A 188 11.86 -24.15 -18.70
N PHE A 189 12.31 -23.51 -19.78
CA PHE A 189 12.82 -24.20 -20.96
C PHE A 189 14.29 -23.86 -21.24
N GLU A 190 14.97 -24.77 -21.95
CA GLU A 190 16.36 -24.56 -22.37
C GLU A 190 16.50 -23.32 -23.28
N PRO A 191 17.48 -22.43 -23.02
CA PRO A 191 17.59 -21.14 -23.70
C PRO A 191 17.93 -21.28 -25.19
N GLU A 192 18.66 -22.32 -25.59
CA GLU A 192 19.14 -22.49 -26.96
C GLU A 192 18.01 -22.50 -27.99
N ALA A 193 16.94 -23.26 -27.74
CA ALA A 193 15.80 -23.35 -28.66
C ALA A 193 14.98 -22.05 -28.70
N LEU A 194 14.86 -21.37 -27.55
CA LEU A 194 14.17 -20.08 -27.43
C LEU A 194 14.90 -18.97 -28.18
N ASP A 195 16.22 -18.89 -28.01
CA ASP A 195 17.06 -17.88 -28.67
C ASP A 195 17.10 -18.08 -30.19
N GLN A 196 17.17 -19.33 -30.65
CA GLN A 196 17.10 -19.65 -32.08
C GLN A 196 15.75 -19.25 -32.68
N ALA A 197 14.64 -19.58 -32.00
CA ALA A 197 13.30 -19.19 -32.44
C ALA A 197 13.16 -17.66 -32.50
N ARG A 198 13.57 -16.96 -31.43
CA ARG A 198 13.55 -15.49 -31.35
C ARG A 198 14.36 -14.85 -32.47
N ALA A 199 15.59 -15.31 -32.71
CA ALA A 199 16.44 -14.79 -33.77
C ALA A 199 15.83 -14.99 -35.16
N GLN A 200 15.18 -16.14 -35.40
CA GLN A 200 14.54 -16.44 -36.67
C GLN A 200 13.26 -15.61 -36.89
N VAL A 201 12.43 -15.44 -35.86
CA VAL A 201 11.24 -14.57 -35.92
C VAL A 201 11.67 -13.13 -36.19
N ASN A 202 12.66 -12.61 -35.47
CA ASN A 202 13.16 -11.23 -35.67
C ASN A 202 13.76 -11.01 -37.05
N ARG A 203 14.37 -12.03 -37.64
CA ARG A 203 14.93 -11.96 -39.00
C ARG A 203 13.86 -12.02 -40.09
N THR A 204 12.81 -12.81 -39.90
CA THR A 204 11.84 -13.14 -40.96
C THR A 204 10.51 -12.39 -40.85
N GLY A 205 10.15 -11.94 -39.65
CA GLY A 205 8.82 -11.40 -39.33
C GLY A 205 7.69 -12.44 -39.43
N LEU A 206 8.02 -13.73 -39.57
CA LEU A 206 7.06 -14.81 -39.78
C LEU A 206 6.99 -15.74 -38.56
N PRO A 207 5.87 -16.48 -38.38
CA PRO A 207 5.77 -17.54 -37.38
C PRO A 207 6.88 -18.59 -37.55
N VAL A 208 7.51 -18.99 -36.44
CA VAL A 208 8.57 -20.00 -36.38
C VAL A 208 8.15 -21.11 -35.42
N GLY A 209 8.13 -22.35 -35.92
CA GLY A 209 7.98 -23.53 -35.07
C GLY A 209 9.29 -23.88 -34.38
N CYS A 210 9.23 -24.21 -33.10
CA CYS A 210 10.35 -24.70 -32.31
C CYS A 210 9.90 -25.85 -31.42
N VAL A 211 10.87 -26.61 -30.90
CA VAL A 211 10.62 -27.65 -29.89
C VAL A 211 11.31 -27.19 -28.63
N LEU A 212 10.53 -26.96 -27.57
CA LEU A 212 11.02 -26.49 -26.29
C LEU A 212 11.18 -27.68 -25.36
N THR A 213 12.39 -27.82 -24.79
CA THR A 213 12.71 -28.87 -23.83
C THR A 213 12.86 -28.25 -22.46
N SER A 214 12.23 -28.85 -21.45
CA SER A 214 12.31 -28.39 -20.06
C SER A 214 13.74 -28.49 -19.52
N ARG A 215 14.15 -27.54 -18.68
CA ARG A 215 15.51 -27.47 -18.10
C ARG A 215 15.93 -28.69 -17.26
N HIS A 216 14.95 -29.45 -16.75
CA HIS A 216 15.18 -30.66 -15.96
C HIS A 216 14.89 -31.96 -16.72
N GLY A 217 14.83 -31.90 -18.06
CA GLY A 217 14.87 -33.08 -18.94
C GLY A 217 13.64 -33.98 -18.98
N GLY A 218 12.46 -33.50 -18.58
CA GLY A 218 11.24 -34.33 -18.43
C GLY A 218 10.11 -34.05 -19.43
N LEU A 219 10.13 -32.90 -20.10
CA LEU A 219 9.06 -32.47 -21.00
C LEU A 219 9.63 -31.85 -22.27
N SER A 220 9.12 -32.28 -23.43
CA SER A 220 9.40 -31.67 -24.72
C SER A 220 8.08 -31.32 -25.39
N CYS A 221 7.89 -30.05 -25.72
CA CYS A 221 6.66 -29.56 -26.32
C CYS A 221 6.96 -28.83 -27.65
N PRO A 222 6.30 -29.22 -28.74
CA PRO A 222 6.27 -28.39 -29.94
C PRO A 222 5.55 -27.07 -29.62
N ALA A 223 6.14 -25.97 -30.07
CA ALA A 223 5.60 -24.64 -29.88
C ALA A 223 5.73 -23.81 -31.17
N LEU A 224 4.80 -22.88 -31.35
CA LEU A 224 4.81 -21.91 -32.45
C LEU A 224 4.98 -20.51 -31.86
N MET A 225 6.10 -19.86 -32.21
CA MET A 225 6.38 -18.47 -31.83
C MET A 225 5.96 -17.53 -32.95
N ARG A 226 5.17 -16.52 -32.63
CA ARG A 226 4.72 -15.47 -33.56
C ARG A 226 5.10 -14.09 -33.01
N PRO A 227 5.52 -13.13 -33.84
CA PRO A 227 5.67 -11.75 -33.39
C PRO A 227 4.29 -11.15 -33.06
N LEU A 228 4.24 -10.23 -32.10
CA LEU A 228 3.03 -9.45 -31.81
C LEU A 228 2.87 -8.31 -32.83
N ASP A 229 1.66 -8.10 -33.32
CA ASP A 229 1.34 -7.00 -34.22
C ASP A 229 1.25 -5.69 -33.41
N GLY A 230 2.14 -4.74 -33.67
CA GLY A 230 2.08 -3.39 -33.10
C GLY A 230 2.66 -3.23 -31.69
N ALA A 231 3.23 -4.29 -31.09
CA ALA A 231 3.91 -4.24 -29.80
C ALA A 231 5.21 -5.08 -29.79
N PRO A 232 6.25 -4.69 -29.03
CA PRO A 232 7.45 -5.50 -28.89
C PRO A 232 7.16 -6.76 -28.07
N GLY A 233 7.28 -7.94 -28.67
CA GLY A 233 7.06 -9.20 -27.96
C GLY A 233 6.65 -10.34 -28.89
N TYR A 234 6.31 -11.47 -28.28
CA TYR A 234 5.99 -12.70 -28.99
C TYR A 234 4.78 -13.40 -28.39
N LEU A 235 3.97 -14.04 -29.22
CA LEU A 235 2.96 -15.00 -28.83
C LEU A 235 3.52 -16.40 -28.99
N LEU A 236 3.51 -17.19 -27.93
CA LEU A 236 3.93 -18.59 -27.93
C LEU A 236 2.71 -19.48 -27.73
N SER A 237 2.50 -20.38 -28.68
CA SER A 237 1.41 -21.36 -28.69
C SER A 237 2.00 -22.76 -28.55
N PHE A 238 1.62 -23.52 -27.53
CA PHE A 238 2.09 -24.91 -27.37
C PHE A 238 1.06 -25.89 -27.93
N GLU A 239 1.54 -26.84 -28.75
CA GLU A 239 0.71 -27.96 -29.19
C GLU A 239 0.65 -29.01 -28.08
N ALA A 240 -0.50 -29.13 -27.42
CA ALA A 240 -0.69 -30.09 -26.34
C ALA A 240 -0.61 -31.53 -26.90
N SER A 241 0.42 -32.27 -26.48
CA SER A 241 0.48 -33.72 -26.66
C SER A 241 -0.07 -34.37 -25.39
N GLU A 242 -1.30 -34.86 -25.47
CA GLU A 242 -2.09 -35.60 -24.47
C GLU A 242 -3.13 -34.78 -23.64
N PRO A 243 -4.43 -35.16 -23.71
CA PRO A 243 -5.49 -34.58 -22.90
C PRO A 243 -5.59 -35.32 -21.57
N GLN A 244 -4.77 -34.95 -20.59
CA GLN A 244 -4.97 -35.38 -19.20
C GLN A 244 -4.82 -34.15 -18.30
N LEU A 245 -5.91 -33.40 -18.18
CA LEU A 245 -6.03 -32.31 -17.20
C LEU A 245 -7.31 -32.53 -16.41
N SER A 246 -7.17 -32.59 -15.09
CA SER A 246 -8.25 -32.59 -14.11
C SER A 246 -8.98 -31.25 -14.14
N THR A 247 -10.25 -31.29 -14.59
CA THR A 247 -11.12 -30.16 -14.96
C THR A 247 -11.97 -29.61 -13.80
N GLU A 248 -11.41 -29.35 -12.61
CA GLU A 248 -12.25 -28.91 -11.47
C GLU A 248 -11.97 -27.51 -10.91
N GLN A 249 -10.98 -26.76 -11.42
CA GLN A 249 -10.75 -25.37 -10.98
C GLN A 249 -10.65 -24.39 -12.14
N PRO A 250 -11.44 -23.30 -12.16
CA PRO A 250 -11.26 -22.22 -13.12
C PRO A 250 -9.89 -21.57 -12.89
N ARG A 251 -9.00 -21.66 -13.89
CA ARG A 251 -7.71 -20.95 -13.89
C ARG A 251 -7.83 -19.74 -14.80
N PRO A 252 -8.07 -18.54 -14.24
CA PRO A 252 -8.29 -17.34 -15.02
C PRO A 252 -7.03 -16.94 -15.80
N LEU A 253 -7.22 -16.11 -16.83
CA LEU A 253 -6.13 -15.49 -17.59
C LEU A 253 -5.29 -14.59 -16.66
N VAL A 254 -3.99 -14.85 -16.54
CA VAL A 254 -3.06 -14.05 -15.72
C VAL A 254 -2.21 -13.17 -16.64
N TYR A 255 -2.19 -11.85 -16.42
CA TYR A 255 -1.48 -10.91 -17.31
C TYR A 255 -1.09 -9.58 -16.65
N ASP A 256 -0.04 -8.96 -17.19
CA ASP A 256 0.24 -7.52 -17.07
C ASP A 256 0.94 -7.01 -18.33
N PHE A 257 0.18 -6.41 -19.25
CA PHE A 257 0.70 -5.94 -20.55
C PHE A 257 1.73 -4.82 -20.44
N ASN A 258 1.83 -4.11 -19.31
CA ASN A 258 2.87 -3.09 -19.12
C ASN A 258 4.28 -3.73 -19.09
N LEU A 259 4.37 -5.05 -18.89
CA LEU A 259 5.62 -5.79 -19.00
C LEU A 259 6.18 -5.87 -20.43
N LEU A 260 5.38 -5.56 -21.46
CA LEU A 260 5.87 -5.45 -22.85
C LEU A 260 6.82 -4.27 -23.04
N GLU A 261 6.63 -3.20 -22.25
CA GLU A 261 7.39 -1.94 -22.37
C GLU A 261 8.62 -1.90 -21.45
N THR A 262 8.77 -2.88 -20.56
CA THR A 262 9.87 -2.93 -19.58
C THR A 262 11.14 -3.43 -20.25
N ALA A 263 12.13 -2.56 -20.43
CA ALA A 263 13.39 -2.88 -21.08
C ALA A 263 14.49 -3.23 -20.05
N GLY A 264 14.98 -4.47 -20.09
CA GLY A 264 16.22 -4.89 -19.41
C GLY A 264 16.18 -5.00 -17.88
N GLN A 265 17.01 -5.89 -17.34
CA GLN A 265 17.19 -6.10 -15.90
C GLN A 265 18.05 -4.98 -15.29
N ALA A 266 17.41 -3.92 -14.79
CA ALA A 266 18.06 -3.01 -13.86
C ALA A 266 18.46 -3.76 -12.58
N ARG A 267 19.51 -3.30 -11.88
CA ARG A 267 19.84 -3.84 -10.54
C ARG A 267 18.63 -3.62 -9.64
N THR A 268 18.28 -4.61 -8.80
CA THR A 268 17.13 -4.50 -7.90
C THR A 268 17.19 -3.22 -7.06
N GLU A 269 18.38 -2.84 -6.59
CA GLU A 269 18.64 -1.61 -5.81
C GLU A 269 18.14 -0.32 -6.50
N ASP A 270 18.27 -0.23 -7.82
CA ASP A 270 17.93 0.95 -8.61
C ASP A 270 16.49 0.90 -9.14
N THR A 271 15.81 -0.24 -8.96
CA THR A 271 14.47 -0.46 -9.51
C THR A 271 13.41 0.22 -8.63
N PRO A 272 12.46 0.97 -9.21
CA PRO A 272 11.31 1.52 -8.48
C PRO A 272 10.49 0.41 -7.80
N LEU A 273 10.00 0.67 -6.58
CA LEU A 273 9.15 -0.28 -5.85
C LEU A 273 7.90 -0.68 -6.64
N SER A 274 7.31 0.29 -7.36
CA SER A 274 6.14 0.10 -8.22
C SER A 274 6.42 -0.70 -9.49
N GLU A 275 7.68 -1.04 -9.78
CA GLU A 275 8.07 -1.89 -10.91
C GLU A 275 8.56 -3.28 -10.48
N LEU A 276 8.78 -3.49 -9.19
CA LEU A 276 9.30 -4.74 -8.66
C LEU A 276 8.27 -5.87 -8.64
N THR A 277 8.82 -7.08 -8.62
CA THR A 277 8.09 -8.30 -8.30
C THR A 277 8.37 -8.69 -6.85
N PHE A 278 7.32 -8.94 -6.08
CA PHE A 278 7.40 -9.36 -4.68
C PHE A 278 6.83 -10.76 -4.51
N ALA A 279 7.45 -11.56 -3.65
CA ALA A 279 6.86 -12.76 -3.09
C ALA A 279 6.58 -12.48 -1.62
N VAL A 280 5.30 -12.21 -1.32
CA VAL A 280 4.85 -11.91 0.04
C VAL A 280 4.47 -13.23 0.69
N PHE A 281 5.03 -13.52 1.85
CA PHE A 281 4.86 -14.81 2.50
C PHE A 281 4.79 -14.70 4.02
N ASP A 282 4.28 -15.78 4.62
CA ASP A 282 4.18 -15.99 6.05
C ASP A 282 4.35 -17.50 6.34
N THR A 283 4.76 -17.84 7.57
CA THR A 283 4.90 -19.22 8.02
C THR A 283 4.21 -19.47 9.35
N GLU A 284 3.43 -20.55 9.41
CA GLU A 284 2.95 -21.09 10.68
C GLU A 284 3.92 -22.15 11.19
N THR A 285 4.12 -22.20 12.51
CA THR A 285 5.19 -23.01 13.11
C THR A 285 4.75 -23.75 14.36
N THR A 286 5.48 -24.81 14.72
CA THR A 286 5.25 -25.53 15.98
C THR A 286 5.66 -24.73 17.23
N GLY A 287 6.15 -23.50 17.08
CA GLY A 287 6.65 -22.64 18.16
C GLY A 287 7.60 -21.56 17.65
N LEU A 288 8.03 -20.67 18.53
CA LEU A 288 8.72 -19.43 18.17
C LEU A 288 10.24 -19.55 18.03
N LEU A 289 10.83 -20.74 18.21
CA LEU A 289 12.28 -20.90 18.25
C LEU A 289 12.80 -21.63 16.99
N PRO A 290 13.37 -20.93 15.99
CA PRO A 290 13.85 -21.55 14.75
C PRO A 290 14.86 -22.68 14.94
N HIS A 291 15.58 -22.74 16.06
CA HIS A 291 16.56 -23.81 16.34
C HIS A 291 15.93 -25.05 17.00
N LYS A 292 14.65 -25.00 17.40
CA LYS A 292 13.93 -26.08 18.09
C LYS A 292 12.62 -26.45 17.44
N ASP A 293 11.90 -25.52 16.85
CA ASP A 293 10.57 -25.69 16.28
C ASP A 293 10.63 -25.91 14.76
N ASP A 294 9.53 -26.26 14.11
CA ASP A 294 9.50 -26.45 12.65
C ASP A 294 8.28 -25.78 12.00
N ILE A 295 8.34 -25.63 10.68
CA ILE A 295 7.25 -25.06 9.88
C ILE A 295 6.12 -26.09 9.76
N VAL A 296 4.87 -25.64 9.89
CA VAL A 296 3.64 -26.42 9.67
C VAL A 296 2.80 -25.91 8.50
N GLN A 297 3.00 -24.67 8.06
CA GLN A 297 2.41 -24.14 6.84
C GLN A 297 3.34 -23.08 6.22
N ILE A 298 3.38 -23.01 4.90
CA ILE A 298 3.93 -21.88 4.15
C ILE A 298 2.81 -21.32 3.27
N GLY A 299 2.50 -20.04 3.45
CA GLY A 299 1.54 -19.31 2.64
C GLY A 299 2.24 -18.14 1.96
N ALA A 300 2.04 -18.00 0.65
CA ALA A 300 2.63 -16.94 -0.12
C ALA A 300 1.79 -16.55 -1.33
N LEU A 301 1.97 -15.33 -1.78
CA LEU A 301 1.43 -14.84 -3.04
C LEU A 301 2.44 -13.95 -3.75
N ARG A 302 2.25 -13.75 -5.05
CA ARG A 302 3.08 -12.84 -5.84
C ARG A 302 2.38 -11.51 -6.07
N MET A 303 3.18 -10.45 -6.02
CA MET A 303 2.79 -9.13 -6.49
C MET A 303 3.71 -8.71 -7.62
N VAL A 304 3.14 -8.17 -8.69
CA VAL A 304 3.88 -7.60 -9.81
C VAL A 304 3.42 -6.15 -9.97
N ARG A 305 4.38 -5.23 -10.01
CA ARG A 305 4.13 -3.80 -10.21
C ARG A 305 3.09 -3.21 -9.22
N GLY A 306 3.23 -3.59 -7.95
CA GLY A 306 2.35 -3.15 -6.86
C GLY A 306 0.95 -3.81 -6.82
N LYS A 307 0.67 -4.79 -7.69
CA LYS A 307 -0.62 -5.49 -7.76
C LYS A 307 -0.46 -6.95 -7.37
N ILE A 308 -1.40 -7.48 -6.58
CA ILE A 308 -1.50 -8.91 -6.31
C ILE A 308 -1.84 -9.64 -7.62
N VAL A 309 -1.10 -10.70 -7.93
CA VAL A 309 -1.33 -11.54 -9.10
C VAL A 309 -2.23 -12.70 -8.71
N GLU A 310 -3.52 -12.60 -9.07
CA GLU A 310 -4.49 -13.66 -8.82
C GLU A 310 -4.06 -14.97 -9.54
N GLY A 311 -4.12 -16.09 -8.82
CA GLY A 311 -3.66 -17.40 -9.32
C GLY A 311 -2.18 -17.71 -9.04
N GLU A 312 -1.35 -16.73 -8.68
CA GLU A 312 0.02 -16.95 -8.22
C GLU A 312 0.09 -17.00 -6.71
N THR A 313 -0.41 -18.11 -6.16
CA THR A 313 -0.38 -18.41 -4.73
C THR A 313 0.36 -19.71 -4.46
N PHE A 314 1.10 -19.76 -3.38
CA PHE A 314 1.72 -20.97 -2.84
C PHE A 314 1.16 -21.19 -1.44
N ASP A 315 0.37 -22.24 -1.25
CA ASP A 315 -0.20 -22.59 0.05
C ASP A 315 -0.01 -24.08 0.27
N THR A 316 0.81 -24.43 1.25
CA THR A 316 1.10 -25.81 1.59
C THR A 316 1.16 -25.99 3.09
N LEU A 317 0.43 -26.99 3.58
CA LEU A 317 0.74 -27.60 4.87
C LEU A 317 2.08 -28.31 4.78
N VAL A 318 2.76 -28.43 5.92
CA VAL A 318 4.08 -29.03 6.05
C VAL A 318 4.04 -30.03 7.19
N ASP A 319 4.51 -31.25 6.94
CA ASP A 319 4.70 -32.26 7.99
C ASP A 319 6.00 -31.95 8.76
N PRO A 320 5.93 -31.47 10.01
CA PRO A 320 7.11 -31.10 10.78
C PRO A 320 7.86 -32.33 11.34
N LYS A 321 7.40 -33.55 11.03
CA LYS A 321 7.94 -34.83 11.51
C LYS A 321 8.00 -34.94 13.04
N ARG A 322 7.10 -34.22 13.72
CA ARG A 322 6.95 -34.16 15.17
C ARG A 322 5.52 -33.80 15.56
N PRO A 323 5.11 -34.05 16.80
CA PRO A 323 3.83 -33.56 17.31
C PRO A 323 3.77 -32.03 17.33
N ILE A 324 2.67 -31.46 16.85
CA ILE A 324 2.37 -30.03 16.93
C ILE A 324 1.88 -29.70 18.36
N PRO A 325 2.51 -28.75 19.09
CA PRO A 325 2.03 -28.36 20.41
C PRO A 325 0.62 -27.76 20.37
N ALA A 326 -0.21 -28.12 21.35
CA ALA A 326 -1.59 -27.63 21.45
C ALA A 326 -1.68 -26.10 21.47
N THR A 327 -0.72 -25.43 22.10
CA THR A 327 -0.65 -23.96 22.14
C THR A 327 -0.46 -23.32 20.76
N SER A 328 0.25 -23.99 19.84
CA SER A 328 0.39 -23.51 18.46
C SER A 328 -0.89 -23.79 17.66
N SER A 329 -1.43 -25.01 17.80
CA SER A 329 -2.70 -25.38 17.17
C SER A 329 -3.88 -24.50 17.61
N GLU A 330 -3.88 -23.97 18.83
CA GLU A 330 -4.89 -23.02 19.32
C GLU A 330 -4.83 -21.67 18.58
N VAL A 331 -3.68 -21.30 18.02
CA VAL A 331 -3.50 -20.05 17.27
C VAL A 331 -3.87 -20.25 15.81
N HIS A 332 -3.19 -21.16 15.12
CA HIS A 332 -3.30 -21.31 13.66
C HIS A 332 -4.26 -22.43 13.21
N GLY A 333 -4.85 -23.19 14.15
CA GLY A 333 -5.85 -24.22 13.86
C GLY A 333 -5.33 -25.51 13.18
N ILE A 334 -4.02 -25.63 12.93
CA ILE A 334 -3.42 -26.78 12.23
C ILE A 334 -3.17 -27.91 13.23
N THR A 335 -3.61 -29.11 12.86
CA THR A 335 -3.50 -30.32 13.68
C THR A 335 -2.58 -31.36 13.04
N ASP A 336 -2.06 -32.30 13.84
CA ASP A 336 -1.24 -33.41 13.34
C ASP A 336 -1.95 -34.22 12.23
N ALA A 337 -3.29 -34.31 12.29
CA ALA A 337 -4.08 -35.01 11.28
C ALA A 337 -4.11 -34.27 9.93
N MET A 338 -4.05 -32.94 9.92
CA MET A 338 -4.05 -32.14 8.70
C MET A 338 -2.72 -32.22 7.96
N VAL A 339 -1.61 -32.26 8.69
CA VAL A 339 -0.26 -32.36 8.11
C VAL A 339 0.14 -33.79 7.75
N ALA A 340 -0.69 -34.79 8.09
CA ALA A 340 -0.42 -36.18 7.77
C ALA A 340 -0.41 -36.41 6.26
N GLY A 341 0.77 -36.72 5.70
CA GLY A 341 0.97 -36.91 4.26
C GLY A 341 1.29 -35.62 3.49
N ALA A 342 1.33 -34.48 4.17
CA ALA A 342 1.86 -33.23 3.63
C ALA A 342 3.37 -33.38 3.29
N PRO A 343 3.92 -32.55 2.39
CA PRO A 343 5.36 -32.52 2.14
C PRO A 343 6.12 -32.20 3.44
N ASP A 344 7.34 -32.73 3.55
CA ASP A 344 8.24 -32.29 4.61
C ASP A 344 8.76 -30.87 4.36
N VAL A 345 9.41 -30.30 5.37
CA VAL A 345 9.93 -28.92 5.31
C VAL A 345 10.92 -28.72 4.17
N ILE A 346 11.71 -29.74 3.79
CA ILE A 346 12.70 -29.64 2.71
C ILE A 346 11.99 -29.48 1.37
N LYS A 347 10.99 -30.32 1.09
CA LYS A 347 10.21 -30.26 -0.14
C LYS A 347 9.39 -28.97 -0.22
N ALA A 348 8.76 -28.57 0.88
CA ALA A 348 7.98 -27.33 0.95
C ALA A 348 8.86 -26.09 0.73
N ALA A 349 10.01 -25.99 1.41
CA ALA A 349 10.93 -24.88 1.27
C ALA A 349 11.55 -24.79 -0.14
N ARG A 350 11.88 -25.92 -0.77
CA ARG A 350 12.31 -25.94 -2.19
C ARG A 350 11.22 -25.45 -3.13
N GLY A 351 9.97 -25.88 -2.91
CA GLY A 351 8.82 -25.41 -3.67
C GLY A 351 8.63 -23.90 -3.56
N PHE A 352 8.70 -23.39 -2.32
CA PHE A 352 8.61 -21.96 -2.05
C PHE A 352 9.78 -21.17 -2.65
N HIS A 353 11.01 -21.69 -2.59
CA HIS A 353 12.19 -21.06 -3.21
C HIS A 353 12.00 -20.87 -4.72
N GLY A 354 11.51 -21.91 -5.42
CA GLY A 354 11.17 -21.81 -6.84
C GLY A 354 10.08 -20.78 -7.11
N PHE A 355 9.04 -20.72 -6.28
CA PHE A 355 7.97 -19.73 -6.37
C PHE A 355 8.45 -18.29 -6.14
N ALA A 356 9.41 -18.08 -5.23
CA ALA A 356 10.00 -16.78 -4.90
C ALA A 356 11.07 -16.31 -5.89
N SER A 357 11.46 -17.14 -6.86
CA SER A 357 12.53 -16.82 -7.81
C SER A 357 12.27 -15.51 -8.56
N GLY A 358 13.32 -14.69 -8.66
CA GLY A 358 13.28 -13.38 -9.31
C GLY A 358 12.47 -12.32 -8.57
N ALA A 359 12.03 -12.57 -7.33
CA ALA A 359 11.25 -11.64 -6.53
C ALA A 359 12.00 -11.13 -5.29
N VAL A 360 11.56 -9.98 -4.79
CA VAL A 360 11.90 -9.52 -3.44
C VAL A 360 11.01 -10.25 -2.45
N LEU A 361 11.60 -10.88 -1.44
CA LEU A 361 10.84 -11.51 -0.34
C LEU A 361 10.28 -10.44 0.58
N VAL A 362 9.00 -10.58 0.94
CA VAL A 362 8.32 -9.68 1.88
C VAL A 362 7.60 -10.49 2.93
N ALA A 363 7.82 -10.16 4.20
CA ALA A 363 7.11 -10.75 5.33
C ALA A 363 6.90 -9.70 6.42
N HIS A 364 6.02 -9.99 7.37
CA HIS A 364 5.80 -9.17 8.55
C HIS A 364 6.66 -9.69 9.71
N ASN A 365 7.70 -8.95 10.11
CA ASN A 365 8.81 -9.49 10.93
C ASN A 365 9.62 -10.58 10.19
N ALA A 366 10.06 -10.24 8.98
CA ALA A 366 10.76 -11.14 8.06
C ALA A 366 11.94 -11.93 8.65
N PRO A 367 12.73 -11.43 9.63
CA PRO A 367 13.78 -12.25 10.25
C PRO A 367 13.28 -13.55 10.87
N PHE A 368 12.04 -13.58 11.39
CA PHE A 368 11.44 -14.76 11.99
C PHE A 368 11.27 -15.87 10.96
N ASP A 369 10.47 -15.65 9.92
CA ASP A 369 10.19 -16.64 8.87
C ASP A 369 11.47 -17.05 8.13
N LEU A 370 12.33 -16.07 7.81
CA LEU A 370 13.60 -16.35 7.14
C LEU A 370 14.55 -17.19 7.99
N ALA A 371 14.48 -17.13 9.33
CA ALA A 371 15.31 -17.98 10.17
C ALA A 371 14.92 -19.46 10.03
N PHE A 372 13.63 -19.77 9.94
CA PHE A 372 13.17 -21.14 9.65
C PHE A 372 13.60 -21.61 8.27
N LEU A 373 13.43 -20.78 7.23
CA LEU A 373 13.83 -21.13 5.87
C LEU A 373 15.35 -21.30 5.72
N ARG A 374 16.14 -20.39 6.31
CA ARG A 374 17.61 -20.44 6.28
C ARG A 374 18.18 -21.64 7.01
N ARG A 375 17.52 -22.12 8.07
CA ARG A 375 17.92 -23.37 8.74
C ARG A 375 17.92 -24.55 7.78
N GLN A 376 16.96 -24.58 6.84
CA GLN A 376 16.82 -25.68 5.89
C GLN A 376 17.66 -25.51 4.62
N ALA A 377 18.39 -24.40 4.48
CA ALA A 377 19.12 -24.05 3.25
C ALA A 377 20.07 -25.16 2.77
N GLU A 378 20.88 -25.72 3.67
CA GLU A 378 21.83 -26.78 3.34
C GLU A 378 21.12 -28.06 2.88
N ALA A 379 20.10 -28.51 3.62
CA ALA A 379 19.32 -29.70 3.28
C ALA A 379 18.49 -29.53 1.99
N CYS A 380 18.06 -28.29 1.72
CA CYS A 380 17.36 -27.91 0.50
C CYS A 380 18.32 -27.68 -0.68
N GLU A 381 19.63 -27.58 -0.46
CA GLU A 381 20.60 -27.17 -1.49
C GLU A 381 20.21 -25.83 -2.17
N VAL A 382 19.64 -24.90 -1.41
CA VAL A 382 19.24 -23.57 -1.89
C VAL A 382 19.91 -22.47 -1.08
N ALA A 383 20.15 -21.33 -1.72
CA ALA A 383 20.54 -20.10 -1.04
C ALA A 383 19.33 -19.17 -0.91
N TRP A 384 19.12 -18.61 0.28
CA TRP A 384 18.12 -17.57 0.53
C TRP A 384 18.80 -16.19 0.44
N ASP A 385 19.31 -15.87 -0.75
CA ASP A 385 20.01 -14.63 -1.12
C ASP A 385 19.09 -13.56 -1.71
N HIS A 386 17.79 -13.84 -1.79
CA HIS A 386 16.76 -12.91 -2.20
C HIS A 386 16.88 -11.57 -1.43
N PRO A 387 16.66 -10.42 -2.10
CA PRO A 387 16.42 -9.16 -1.42
C PRO A 387 15.18 -9.27 -0.53
N VAL A 388 15.19 -8.61 0.62
CA VAL A 388 14.14 -8.72 1.65
C VAL A 388 13.58 -7.35 2.02
N LEU A 389 12.26 -7.25 2.14
CA LEU A 389 11.57 -6.15 2.83
C LEU A 389 10.78 -6.67 4.03
N ASP A 390 10.73 -5.86 5.08
CA ASP A 390 9.98 -6.16 6.29
C ASP A 390 8.93 -5.07 6.52
N THR A 391 7.65 -5.46 6.53
CA THR A 391 6.54 -4.50 6.68
C THR A 391 6.51 -3.82 8.05
N VAL A 392 7.11 -4.39 9.10
CA VAL A 392 7.33 -3.72 10.39
C VAL A 392 8.24 -2.51 10.20
N LEU A 393 9.36 -2.68 9.50
CA LEU A 393 10.31 -1.59 9.26
C LEU A 393 9.73 -0.55 8.30
N LEU A 394 8.99 -0.97 7.26
CA LEU A 394 8.27 -0.04 6.39
C LEU A 394 7.24 0.77 7.18
N SER A 395 6.50 0.12 8.08
CA SER A 395 5.57 0.77 8.99
C SER A 395 6.27 1.77 9.92
N ALA A 396 7.47 1.47 10.41
CA ALA A 396 8.23 2.41 11.25
C ALA A 396 8.72 3.63 10.46
N VAL A 397 9.16 3.43 9.21
CA VAL A 397 9.54 4.53 8.30
C VAL A 397 8.35 5.43 8.00
N LEU A 398 7.15 4.86 7.80
CA LEU A 398 5.95 5.60 7.44
C LEU A 398 5.26 6.23 8.66
N PHE A 399 5.04 5.48 9.72
CA PHE A 399 4.20 5.92 10.84
C PHE A 399 4.99 6.34 12.09
N GLY A 400 6.29 6.07 12.11
CA GLY A 400 7.18 6.37 13.23
C GLY A 400 7.40 5.16 14.14
N ALA A 401 8.62 5.03 14.68
CA ALA A 401 9.05 3.85 15.43
C ALA A 401 8.39 3.65 16.81
N SER A 402 7.65 4.65 17.31
CA SER A 402 6.94 4.58 18.59
C SER A 402 5.55 3.97 18.46
N GLU A 403 5.08 3.74 17.24
CA GLU A 403 3.75 3.19 16.97
C GLU A 403 3.71 1.68 17.20
N THR A 404 2.51 1.13 17.37
CA THR A 404 2.33 -0.32 17.33
C THR A 404 2.41 -0.81 15.88
N HIS A 405 3.26 -1.81 15.68
CA HIS A 405 3.61 -2.36 14.36
C HIS A 405 3.25 -3.84 14.22
N THR A 406 2.26 -4.33 14.97
CA THR A 406 1.67 -5.66 14.68
C THR A 406 0.90 -5.61 13.37
N LEU A 407 0.73 -6.75 12.70
CA LEU A 407 -0.02 -6.83 11.45
C LEU A 407 -1.42 -6.25 11.63
N ASP A 408 -2.12 -6.62 12.70
CA ASP A 408 -3.45 -6.10 13.04
C ASP A 408 -3.46 -4.57 13.18
N ALA A 409 -2.50 -3.99 13.91
CA ALA A 409 -2.42 -2.54 14.09
C ALA A 409 -2.14 -1.79 12.79
N ILE A 410 -1.39 -2.40 11.87
CA ILE A 410 -1.13 -1.81 10.55
C ILE A 410 -2.35 -1.94 9.65
N CYS A 411 -3.01 -3.09 9.64
CA CYS A 411 -4.25 -3.32 8.90
C CYS A 411 -5.35 -2.34 9.35
N ASP A 412 -5.56 -2.19 10.66
CA ASP A 412 -6.50 -1.22 11.24
C ASP A 412 -6.19 0.21 10.78
N ARG A 413 -4.91 0.61 10.84
CA ARG A 413 -4.45 1.94 10.44
C ARG A 413 -4.69 2.22 8.94
N LEU A 414 -4.59 1.18 8.11
CA LEU A 414 -4.75 1.27 6.66
C LEU A 414 -6.18 0.96 6.18
N GLY A 415 -7.10 0.63 7.09
CA GLY A 415 -8.48 0.26 6.74
C GLY A 415 -8.57 -1.09 6.00
N ILE A 416 -7.63 -2.00 6.25
CA ILE A 416 -7.61 -3.35 5.66
C ILE A 416 -8.34 -4.30 6.60
N VAL A 417 -9.35 -5.00 6.08
CA VAL A 417 -10.12 -5.99 6.82
C VAL A 417 -9.60 -7.39 6.51
N ILE A 418 -9.22 -8.13 7.54
CA ILE A 418 -8.89 -9.55 7.47
C ILE A 418 -10.11 -10.33 7.98
N GLU A 419 -10.61 -11.29 7.21
CA GLU A 419 -11.70 -12.14 7.71
C GLU A 419 -11.17 -13.07 8.82
N ASP A 420 -11.97 -13.27 9.88
CA ASP A 420 -11.58 -14.10 11.04
C ASP A 420 -11.14 -15.51 10.64
N ARG A 421 -11.71 -16.07 9.57
CA ARG A 421 -11.37 -17.41 9.08
C ARG A 421 -10.00 -17.49 8.39
N ASP A 422 -9.49 -16.36 7.93
CA ASP A 422 -8.22 -16.26 7.18
C ASP A 422 -7.08 -15.80 8.10
N ARG A 423 -7.38 -15.14 9.22
CA ARG A 423 -6.39 -14.74 10.22
C ARG A 423 -5.73 -15.96 10.86
N HIS A 424 -4.42 -15.89 11.08
CA HIS A 424 -3.60 -17.02 11.59
C HIS A 424 -3.62 -18.23 10.67
N THR A 425 -3.84 -17.99 9.38
CA THR A 425 -3.44 -18.89 8.32
C THR A 425 -2.29 -18.22 7.59
N ALA A 426 -1.26 -18.99 7.21
CA ALA A 426 -0.11 -18.41 6.54
C ALA A 426 -0.52 -17.66 5.25
N LEU A 427 -1.49 -18.18 4.49
CA LEU A 427 -1.94 -17.52 3.26
C LEU A 427 -2.74 -16.25 3.54
N GLY A 428 -3.59 -16.25 4.57
CA GLY A 428 -4.37 -15.07 4.96
C GLY A 428 -3.48 -13.94 5.48
N ASP A 429 -2.51 -14.25 6.33
CA ASP A 429 -1.54 -13.28 6.85
C ASP A 429 -0.61 -12.75 5.75
N ALA A 430 -0.16 -13.61 4.82
CA ALA A 430 0.58 -13.18 3.63
C ALA A 430 -0.26 -12.25 2.73
N ARG A 431 -1.55 -12.51 2.59
CA ARG A 431 -2.48 -11.66 1.82
C ARG A 431 -2.69 -10.30 2.47
N ALA A 432 -2.90 -10.27 3.79
CA ALA A 432 -2.99 -9.02 4.54
C ALA A 432 -1.69 -8.22 4.41
N THR A 433 -0.54 -8.88 4.55
CA THR A 433 0.80 -8.27 4.36
C THR A 433 0.97 -7.69 2.96
N ALA A 434 0.45 -8.36 1.92
CA ALA A 434 0.50 -7.89 0.54
C ALA A 434 -0.38 -6.64 0.33
N GLN A 435 -1.58 -6.61 0.92
CA GLN A 435 -2.45 -5.43 0.90
C GLN A 435 -1.81 -4.25 1.64
N VAL A 436 -1.19 -4.51 2.79
CA VAL A 436 -0.40 -3.53 3.55
C VAL A 436 0.71 -2.96 2.66
N LEU A 437 1.49 -3.82 2.00
CA LEU A 437 2.55 -3.40 1.10
C LEU A 437 2.02 -2.55 -0.06
N ALA A 438 0.91 -2.96 -0.69
CA ALA A 438 0.29 -2.22 -1.79
C ALA A 438 -0.12 -0.79 -1.38
N CYS A 439 -0.59 -0.60 -0.14
CA CYS A 439 -0.86 0.72 0.43
C CYS A 439 0.42 1.51 0.77
N MET A 440 1.46 0.83 1.26
CA MET A 440 2.70 1.48 1.70
C MET A 440 3.58 1.97 0.55
N ILE A 441 3.61 1.27 -0.60
CA ILE A 441 4.40 1.67 -1.78
C ILE A 441 4.13 3.14 -2.19
N PRO A 442 2.88 3.57 -2.50
CA PRO A 442 2.62 4.96 -2.88
C PRO A 442 2.90 5.96 -1.75
N MET A 443 2.76 5.55 -0.48
CA MET A 443 3.11 6.42 0.66
C MET A 443 4.62 6.65 0.77
N LEU A 444 5.45 5.64 0.49
CA LEU A 444 6.91 5.76 0.43
C LEU A 444 7.33 6.66 -0.74
N GLU A 445 6.73 6.45 -1.91
CA GLU A 445 7.01 7.26 -3.11
C GLU A 445 6.66 8.74 -2.89
N ALA A 446 5.56 9.03 -2.19
CA ALA A 446 5.15 10.37 -1.80
C ALA A 446 6.14 11.05 -0.83
N ARG A 447 6.91 10.26 -0.06
CA ARG A 447 8.02 10.76 0.78
C ARG A 447 9.35 10.85 0.04
N GLY A 448 9.38 10.55 -1.26
CA GLY A 448 10.59 10.56 -2.07
C GLY A 448 11.44 9.30 -1.94
N VAL A 449 10.94 8.24 -1.32
CA VAL A 449 11.60 6.92 -1.25
C VAL A 449 10.96 6.04 -2.32
N ARG A 450 11.62 5.92 -3.47
CA ARG A 450 11.04 5.32 -4.69
C ARG A 450 11.70 4.02 -5.10
N THR A 451 12.99 3.85 -4.87
CA THR A 451 13.71 2.64 -5.25
C THR A 451 13.89 1.67 -4.09
N PHE A 452 14.15 0.40 -4.40
CA PHE A 452 14.46 -0.60 -3.39
C PHE A 452 15.66 -0.20 -2.51
N GLY A 453 16.74 0.31 -3.13
CA GLY A 453 17.95 0.72 -2.41
C GLY A 453 17.70 1.87 -1.43
N GLU A 454 16.84 2.82 -1.79
CA GLU A 454 16.40 3.90 -0.90
C GLU A 454 15.61 3.35 0.28
N VAL A 455 14.65 2.44 0.06
CA VAL A 455 13.90 1.78 1.14
C VAL A 455 14.81 1.03 2.10
N VAL A 456 15.76 0.24 1.58
CA VAL A 456 16.72 -0.49 2.40
C VAL A 456 17.57 0.47 3.24
N THR A 457 17.91 1.64 2.70
CA THR A 457 18.67 2.67 3.42
C THR A 457 17.85 3.29 4.56
N GLU A 458 16.57 3.57 4.33
CA GLU A 458 15.69 4.11 5.36
C GLU A 458 15.38 3.09 6.47
N THR A 459 15.05 1.85 6.11
CA THR A 459 14.70 0.79 7.07
C THR A 459 15.87 0.42 7.99
N LYS A 460 17.14 0.53 7.54
CA LYS A 460 18.33 0.37 8.38
C LYS A 460 18.35 1.27 9.61
N LYS A 461 17.71 2.45 9.56
CA LYS A 461 17.62 3.38 10.71
C LYS A 461 16.74 2.81 11.84
N HIS A 462 15.88 1.86 11.53
CA HIS A 462 14.88 1.28 12.43
C HIS A 462 15.14 -0.19 12.80
N GLY A 463 16.27 -0.77 12.37
CA GLY A 463 16.55 -2.21 12.53
C GLY A 463 16.57 -2.74 13.97
N ARG A 464 16.65 -1.87 14.99
CA ARG A 464 16.52 -2.27 16.40
C ARG A 464 15.13 -2.81 16.75
N LEU A 465 14.07 -2.35 16.06
CA LEU A 465 12.71 -2.81 16.32
C LEU A 465 12.55 -4.32 16.16
N LEU A 466 13.25 -4.92 15.19
CA LEU A 466 13.21 -6.37 14.98
C LEU A 466 13.94 -7.15 16.06
N GLN A 467 14.86 -6.54 16.80
CA GLN A 467 15.52 -7.19 17.94
C GLN A 467 14.63 -7.19 19.19
N ASP A 468 13.72 -6.22 19.31
CA ASP A 468 12.80 -6.13 20.45
C ASP A 468 11.55 -7.01 20.26
N LEU A 469 11.24 -7.39 19.01
CA LEU A 469 10.08 -8.22 18.64
C LEU A 469 10.37 -9.73 18.64
N ASN A 470 11.64 -10.14 18.53
CA ASN A 470 12.10 -11.53 18.52
C ASN A 470 12.75 -11.90 19.85
#